data_AF-A0A523B5Y2-F1
#
_entry.id   AF-A0A523B5Y2-F1
#
_cell.length_a   1.000
_cell.length_b   1.000
_cell.length_c   1.000
_cell.angle_alpha   90.00
_cell.angle_beta   90.00
_cell.angle_gamma   90.00
#
_symmetry.space_group_name_H-M   'P 1'
#
loop_
_entity.id
_entity.type
_entity.pdbx_description
1 polymer ?
#
loop_
_entity_poly.entity_id
_entity_poly.type
_entity_poly.pdbx_seq_one_letter_code
_entity_poly.pdbx_strand_id
1 'polypeptide(L)'
;MIGEPACKATLFFLYKSLGRDPFEVFWSNPKTFYRELESFLGAGAKVLIELLVSRIDGELGLNMKTEHFLELMQRGDQKSVEEIRSFITRIYEQCKDKTT
;
A
#
# COMPACT_ATOMS: atom_id res chain seq x y z
N MET A 1 -15.37 9.29 -15.83
CA MET A 1 -14.67 8.92 -14.58
C MET A 1 -13.37 8.22 -14.94
N ILE A 2 -12.22 8.82 -14.62
CA ILE A 2 -10.88 8.30 -15.01
C ILE A 2 -10.31 7.32 -13.97
N GLY A 3 -10.88 7.26 -12.77
CA GLY A 3 -10.34 6.48 -11.64
C GLY A 3 -10.27 4.97 -11.85
N GLU A 4 -11.35 4.33 -12.31
CA GLU A 4 -11.34 2.86 -12.50
C GLU A 4 -10.38 2.41 -13.62
N PRO A 5 -10.32 3.07 -14.80
CA PRO A 5 -9.29 2.80 -15.79
C PRO A 5 -7.87 3.03 -15.27
N ALA A 6 -7.64 4.08 -14.49
CA ALA A 6 -6.33 4.37 -13.91
C ALA A 6 -5.87 3.29 -12.92
N CYS A 7 -6.75 2.84 -12.02
CA CYS A 7 -6.43 1.73 -11.11
C CYS A 7 -6.10 0.44 -11.86
N LYS A 8 -6.87 0.09 -12.89
CA LYS A 8 -6.62 -1.08 -13.73
C LYS A 8 -5.29 -0.97 -14.48
N ALA A 9 -4.96 0.20 -15.02
CA ALA A 9 -3.69 0.45 -15.69
C ALA A 9 -2.50 0.33 -14.73
N THR A 10 -2.59 0.90 -13.53
CA THR A 10 -1.56 0.77 -12.48
C THR A 10 -1.35 -0.68 -12.07
N LEU A 11 -2.43 -1.42 -11.79
CA LEU A 11 -2.32 -2.85 -11.45
C LEU A 11 -1.72 -3.65 -12.61
N PHE A 12 -2.20 -3.43 -13.84
CA PHE A 12 -1.65 -4.09 -15.02
C PHE A 12 -0.15 -3.84 -15.19
N PHE A 13 0.29 -2.59 -15.00
CA PHE A 13 1.71 -2.24 -15.01
C PHE A 13 2.48 -3.02 -13.94
N LEU A 14 1.98 -3.05 -12.70
CA LEU A 14 2.64 -3.75 -11.59
C LEU A 14 2.76 -5.26 -11.85
N TYR A 15 1.69 -5.91 -12.32
CA TYR A 15 1.73 -7.32 -12.72
C TYR A 15 2.82 -7.58 -13.77
N LYS A 16 2.91 -6.70 -14.77
CA LYS A 16 3.91 -6.82 -15.84
C LYS A 16 5.33 -6.57 -15.35
N SER A 17 5.55 -5.58 -14.49
CA SER A 17 6.90 -5.21 -14.00
C SER A 17 7.44 -6.22 -12.98
N LEU A 18 6.58 -6.68 -12.07
CA LEU A 18 6.97 -7.57 -10.98
C LEU A 18 7.06 -9.05 -11.38
N GLY A 19 6.38 -9.45 -12.46
CA GLY A 19 6.35 -10.84 -12.93
C GLY A 19 5.64 -11.82 -11.97
N ARG A 20 4.99 -11.32 -10.92
CA ARG A 20 4.22 -12.06 -9.92
C ARG A 20 3.13 -11.16 -9.33
N ASP A 21 2.28 -11.71 -8.48
CA ASP A 21 1.19 -10.97 -7.86
C ASP A 21 1.70 -9.74 -7.06
N PRO A 22 1.24 -8.51 -7.37
CA PRO A 22 1.68 -7.29 -6.69
C PRO A 22 1.36 -7.26 -5.20
N PHE A 23 0.29 -7.92 -4.76
CA PHE A 23 -0.10 -7.97 -3.35
C PHE A 23 0.80 -8.96 -2.57
N GLU A 24 1.20 -10.06 -3.19
CA GLU A 24 2.26 -10.94 -2.63
C GLU A 24 3.60 -10.21 -2.54
N VAL A 25 3.93 -9.38 -3.53
CA VAL A 25 5.14 -8.53 -3.48
C VAL A 25 5.02 -7.51 -2.36
N PHE A 26 3.89 -6.81 -2.25
CA PHE A 26 3.66 -5.87 -1.17
C PHE A 26 3.77 -6.55 0.20
N TRP A 27 3.23 -7.77 0.37
CA TRP A 27 3.30 -8.52 1.62
C TRP A 27 4.71 -9.00 1.96
N SER A 28 5.49 -9.43 0.97
CA SER A 28 6.84 -10.00 1.17
C SER A 28 7.96 -8.98 1.14
N ASN A 29 7.83 -7.94 0.31
CA ASN A 29 8.83 -6.91 0.05
C ASN A 29 8.15 -5.58 -0.37
N PRO A 30 7.60 -4.82 0.60
CA PRO A 30 6.94 -3.54 0.38
C PRO A 30 7.81 -2.51 -0.36
N LYS A 31 9.13 -2.57 -0.17
CA LYS A 31 10.09 -1.69 -0.84
C LYS A 31 10.14 -1.91 -2.33
N THR A 32 10.16 -3.17 -2.76
CA THR A 32 10.13 -3.51 -4.19
C THR A 32 8.80 -3.08 -4.79
N PHE A 33 7.69 -3.34 -4.11
CA PHE A 33 6.38 -2.86 -4.56
C PHE A 33 6.37 -1.32 -4.73
N TYR A 34 6.83 -0.58 -3.71
CA TYR A 34 6.86 0.88 -3.74
C TYR A 34 7.75 1.40 -4.87
N ARG A 35 8.93 0.81 -5.08
CA ARG A 35 9.85 1.18 -6.16
C ARG A 35 9.23 0.97 -7.55
N GLU A 36 8.54 -0.15 -7.77
CA GLU A 36 7.88 -0.37 -9.06
C GLU A 36 6.71 0.60 -9.27
N LEU A 37 5.95 0.91 -8.22
CA LEU A 37 4.90 1.92 -8.28
C LEU A 37 5.46 3.31 -8.60
N GLU A 38 6.57 3.68 -7.97
CA GLU A 38 7.30 4.94 -8.22
C GLU A 38 7.89 4.98 -9.64
N SER A 39 8.33 3.85 -10.19
CA SER A 39 8.80 3.77 -11.58
C SER A 39 7.71 4.12 -12.61
N PHE A 40 6.45 3.83 -12.29
CA PHE A 40 5.30 4.10 -13.16
C PHE A 40 4.72 5.50 -12.96
N LEU A 41 4.54 5.90 -11.70
CA LEU A 41 3.82 7.12 -11.34
C LEU A 41 4.75 8.30 -10.98
N GLY A 42 6.06 8.07 -10.88
CA GLY A 42 7.01 9.04 -10.34
C GLY A 42 6.60 9.49 -8.93
N ALA A 43 6.67 10.81 -8.70
CA ALA A 43 6.23 11.43 -7.45
C ALA A 43 4.75 11.14 -7.10
N GLY A 44 3.92 10.74 -8.07
CA GLY A 44 2.54 10.34 -7.86
C GLY A 44 2.37 9.08 -7.01
N ALA A 45 3.40 8.21 -6.94
CA ALA A 45 3.36 7.02 -6.08
C ALA A 45 3.26 7.39 -4.60
N LYS A 46 4.06 8.36 -4.15
CA LYS A 46 4.00 8.89 -2.78
C LYS A 46 2.60 9.44 -2.48
N VAL A 47 2.09 10.31 -3.34
CA VAL A 47 0.77 10.94 -3.18
C VAL A 47 -0.33 9.89 -3.11
N LEU A 48 -0.27 8.86 -3.95
CA LEU A 48 -1.24 7.77 -3.94
C LEU A 48 -1.22 6.98 -2.61
N ILE A 49 -0.04 6.62 -2.11
CA ILE A 49 0.08 5.89 -0.84
C ILE A 49 -0.41 6.75 0.33
N GLU A 50 -0.03 8.03 0.38
CA GLU A 50 -0.49 8.95 1.42
C GLU A 50 -2.02 9.11 1.41
N LEU A 51 -2.62 9.23 0.22
CA LEU A 51 -4.07 9.31 0.06
C LEU A 51 -4.76 8.04 0.57
N LEU A 52 -4.25 6.85 0.19
CA LEU A 52 -4.81 5.57 0.60
C LEU A 52 -4.72 5.39 2.13
N VAL A 53 -3.55 5.62 2.72
CA VAL A 53 -3.35 5.47 4.16
C VAL A 53 -4.18 6.47 4.94
N SER A 54 -4.22 7.73 4.51
CA SER A 54 -5.07 8.78 5.13
C SER A 54 -6.54 8.41 5.08
N ARG A 55 -7.01 7.87 3.94
CA ARG A 55 -8.40 7.45 3.79
C ARG A 55 -8.75 6.29 4.71
N ILE A 56 -7.89 5.26 4.76
CA ILE A 56 -8.08 4.10 5.63
C ILE A 56 -8.08 4.54 7.10
N ASP A 57 -7.14 5.41 7.49
CA ASP A 57 -7.07 5.91 8.86
C ASP A 57 -8.31 6.74 9.24
N GLY A 58 -8.78 7.62 8.34
CA GLY A 58 -10.00 8.40 8.56
C GLY A 58 -11.26 7.54 8.69
N GLU A 59 -11.29 6.36 8.05
CA GLU A 59 -12.42 5.43 8.14
C GLU A 59 -12.35 4.50 9.37
N LEU A 60 -11.15 4.16 9.84
CA LEU A 60 -10.94 3.12 10.85
C LEU A 60 -10.36 3.63 12.19
N GLY A 61 -9.87 4.88 12.25
CA GLY A 61 -9.31 5.47 13.48
C GLY A 61 -8.07 4.75 14.01
N LEU A 62 -7.23 4.20 13.11
CA LEU A 62 -6.09 3.34 13.48
C LEU A 62 -4.83 4.12 13.92
N ASN A 63 -4.87 5.45 13.87
CA ASN A 63 -3.73 6.35 14.09
C ASN A 63 -2.53 6.03 13.18
N MET A 64 -2.79 5.66 11.93
CA MET A 64 -1.78 5.37 10.92
C MET A 64 -1.23 6.67 10.34
N LYS A 65 -0.06 7.11 10.82
CA LYS A 65 0.65 8.24 10.22
C LYS A 65 1.15 7.86 8.82
N THR A 66 0.69 8.58 7.81
CA THR A 66 1.03 8.36 6.39
C THR A 66 2.53 8.38 6.13
N GLU A 67 3.22 9.36 6.70
CA GLU A 67 4.68 9.54 6.61
C GLU A 67 5.43 8.31 7.15
N HIS A 68 5.01 7.82 8.32
CA HIS A 68 5.60 6.64 8.94
C HIS A 68 5.36 5.38 8.09
N PHE A 69 4.16 5.19 7.57
CA PHE A 69 3.87 4.05 6.69
C PHE A 69 4.75 4.06 5.43
N LEU A 70 4.91 5.24 4.82
CA LEU A 70 5.77 5.41 3.66
C LEU A 70 7.25 5.13 3.98
N GLU A 71 7.75 5.59 5.13
CA GLU A 71 9.10 5.30 5.59
C GLU A 71 9.34 3.79 5.73
N LEU A 72 8.38 3.06 6.33
CA LEU A 72 8.47 1.61 6.47
C LEU A 72 8.54 0.92 5.11
N MET A 73 7.74 1.38 4.14
CA MET A 73 7.79 0.84 2.77
C MET A 73 9.16 1.07 2.14
N GLN A 74 9.78 2.23 2.33
CA GLN A 74 11.06 2.58 1.72
C GLN A 74 12.27 1.91 2.38
N ARG A 75 12.23 1.70 3.71
CA ARG A 75 13.32 1.04 4.44
C ARG A 75 13.46 -0.42 4.00
N GLY A 76 12.36 -1.17 4.05
CA GLY A 76 12.29 -2.56 3.60
C GLY A 76 13.11 -3.55 4.42
N ASP A 77 13.58 -3.15 5.61
CA ASP A 77 14.14 -4.09 6.59
C ASP A 77 13.04 -4.97 7.22
N GLN A 78 13.43 -6.08 7.84
CA GLN A 78 12.49 -7.06 8.39
C GLN A 78 11.51 -6.44 9.39
N LYS A 79 11.98 -5.53 10.25
CA LYS A 79 11.13 -4.85 11.24
C LYS A 79 10.08 -3.98 10.54
N SER A 80 10.49 -3.26 9.50
CA SER A 80 9.58 -2.43 8.69
C SER A 80 8.51 -3.27 7.98
N VAL A 81 8.89 -4.45 7.48
CA VAL A 81 7.95 -5.42 6.86
C VAL A 81 6.94 -5.93 7.89
N GLU A 82 7.40 -6.34 9.07
CA GLU A 82 6.52 -6.84 10.14
C GLU A 82 5.55 -5.78 10.63
N GLU A 83 5.99 -4.52 10.72
CA GLU A 83 5.14 -3.41 11.12
C GLU A 83 4.05 -3.09 10.08
N ILE A 84 4.39 -3.13 8.78
CA ILE A 84 3.38 -3.03 7.71
C ILE A 84 2.37 -4.18 7.80
N ARG A 85 2.80 -5.42 8.06
CA ARG A 85 1.88 -6.55 8.22
C ARG A 85 0.96 -6.39 9.43
N SER A 86 1.48 -5.87 10.54
CA SER A 86 0.68 -5.53 11.72
C SER A 86 -0.40 -4.49 11.37
N PHE A 87 -0.03 -3.45 10.62
CA PHE A 87 -0.97 -2.46 10.11
C PHE A 87 -2.09 -3.06 9.26
N ILE A 88 -1.76 -3.92 8.30
CA ILE A 88 -2.75 -4.60 7.45
C ILE A 88 -3.65 -5.54 8.26
N THR A 89 -3.10 -6.22 9.27
CA THR A 89 -3.87 -7.10 10.16
C THR A 89 -4.90 -6.31 10.97
N ARG A 90 -4.50 -5.15 11.51
CA ARG A 90 -5.42 -4.24 12.22
C ARG A 90 -6.53 -3.70 11.32
N ILE A 91 -6.22 -3.40 10.05
CA ILE A 91 -7.23 -3.02 9.05
C ILE A 91 -8.23 -4.16 8.86
N TYR A 92 -7.74 -5.39 8.68
CA TYR A 92 -8.59 -6.57 8.51
C TYR A 92 -9.53 -6.79 9.71
N GLU A 93 -9.01 -6.69 10.93
CA GLU A 93 -9.80 -6.83 12.16
C GLU A 93 -10.93 -5.78 12.24
N GLN A 94 -10.62 -4.50 11.99
CA GLN A 94 -11.63 -3.44 12.01
C GLN A 94 -12.69 -3.58 10.91
N CYS A 95 -12.31 -4.08 9.73
CA CYS A 95 -13.26 -4.32 8.64
C CYS A 95 -14.22 -5.49 8.94
N LYS A 96 -13.74 -6.52 9.65
CA LYS A 96 -14.56 -7.65 10.08
C LYS A 96 -15.66 -7.20 11.05
N ASP A 97 -15.33 -6.31 11.98
CA ASP A 97 -16.27 -5.83 13.00
C ASP A 97 -17.39 -4.94 12.40
N LYS A 98 -17.16 -4.32 11.24
CA LYS A 98 -18.18 -3.52 10.53
C LYS A 98 -19.17 -4.34 9.68
N THR A 99 -18.95 -5.65 9.53
CA THR A 99 -19.81 -6.55 8.74
C THR A 99 -20.72 -7.44 9.58
N THR A 100 -20.75 -7.21 10.90
CA THR A 100 -21.66 -7.86 11.87
C THR A 100 -22.61 -6.82 12.47
#